data_AF-A0A1X1J9T5-F1
#
_entry.id   AF-A0A1X1J9T5-F1
#
_cell.length_a   1.000
_cell.length_b   1.000
_cell.length_c   1.000
_cell.angle_alpha   90.00
_cell.angle_beta   90.00
_cell.angle_gamma   90.00
#
_symmetry.space_group_name_H-M   'P 1'
#
loop_
_entity.id
_entity.type
_entity.pdbx_description
1 polymer ?
#
loop_
_entity_poly.entity_id
_entity_poly.type
_entity_poly.pdbx_seq_one_letter_code
_entity_poly.pdbx_strand_id
1 'polypeptide(L)'
;MGIDMYLEQSQLQSSSVATMCQSQVEAYQDLQLAIQKFSEDTESLKGDAYDSARSFFASVLLPLSKGGQLYAETFSQAIKKLPADYQSMVDSKSWREDDLLDKIRQEEQMIAYLDEVNQSLSSLTMDSEEKGRLRRSNVELMRGHHANKRVYETILKDLRAYDSYSGGLFDDLDSIDVQLSRGLAQIESSWDAKKGVFKVPSDLTWANYLTAYADTKDLQLSRQEKAFVQTMMAEYGFDAETAQQLLTIKQGIDKKFPTSSQEFRDYIFLRVIGAANYDGFQWNETAGHLKTYFYNVTVGSSITGKSRTVEKPLLEIFKELGIEDAKDAKKLLYNLRLQHEMAGGEYRNTKSLKENDPKLYQNYKDKYEKVYGKNNKFDQFWDRKLKAYSNNGAGHADFTHQSITMATHLNPSSFQSSDFYGGRERVKDLSGWEGDTTFNANDMKPSIGEDDYKADLDSVNLIGRMQKGQSYDQAISSYYADLQKDSTLREREFLKNKDWKEVRSTIYASILPLEVMEKGEDAIKAYIESNYPEVSTFLNRLEAMAE
;
A
#
# COMPACT_ATOMS: atom_id res chain seq x y z
N MET A 1 -20.25 -26.52 -16.69
CA MET A 1 -21.00 -25.32 -17.13
C MET A 1 -20.09 -24.62 -18.12
N GLY A 2 -20.54 -24.36 -19.34
CA GLY A 2 -19.79 -23.60 -20.35
C GLY A 2 -19.91 -22.10 -20.13
N ILE A 3 -19.05 -21.32 -20.79
CA ILE A 3 -19.04 -19.85 -20.71
C ILE A 3 -20.11 -19.26 -21.64
N ASP A 4 -21.03 -18.48 -21.08
CA ASP A 4 -22.17 -17.89 -21.80
C ASP A 4 -22.22 -16.37 -21.59
N MET A 5 -22.28 -15.60 -22.68
CA MET A 5 -22.49 -14.15 -22.65
C MET A 5 -23.70 -13.73 -23.49
N TYR A 6 -24.69 -13.16 -22.80
CA TYR A 6 -25.87 -12.53 -23.40
C TYR A 6 -25.68 -11.01 -23.45
N LEU A 7 -25.10 -10.52 -24.54
CA LEU A 7 -24.62 -9.14 -24.64
C LEU A 7 -25.72 -8.09 -24.40
N GLU A 8 -26.89 -8.25 -25.01
CA GLU A 8 -28.01 -7.31 -24.85
C GLU A 8 -28.50 -7.26 -23.39
N GLN A 9 -28.59 -8.42 -22.73
CA GLN A 9 -28.98 -8.49 -21.31
C GLN A 9 -27.92 -7.83 -20.41
N SER A 10 -26.63 -8.06 -20.69
CA SER A 10 -25.53 -7.43 -19.97
C SER A 10 -25.53 -5.91 -20.14
N GLN A 11 -25.81 -5.40 -21.35
CA GLN A 11 -25.93 -3.96 -21.62
C GLN A 11 -27.14 -3.33 -20.88
N LEU A 12 -28.28 -4.01 -20.86
CA LEU A 12 -29.47 -3.57 -20.12
C LEU A 12 -29.21 -3.56 -18.61
N GLN A 13 -28.60 -4.62 -18.07
CA GLN A 13 -28.21 -4.69 -16.66
C GLN A 13 -27.23 -3.58 -16.31
N SER A 14 -26.18 -3.40 -17.12
CA SER A 14 -25.18 -2.35 -16.94
C SER A 14 -25.81 -0.95 -16.89
N SER A 15 -26.73 -0.66 -17.81
CA SER A 15 -27.44 0.62 -17.85
C SER A 15 -28.34 0.81 -16.63
N SER A 16 -29.14 -0.19 -16.27
CA SER A 16 -30.03 -0.14 -15.11
C SER A 16 -29.25 0.06 -13.80
N VAL A 17 -28.16 -0.67 -13.61
CA VAL A 17 -27.30 -0.55 -12.43
C VAL A 17 -26.61 0.80 -12.41
N ALA A 18 -26.10 1.29 -13.54
CA ALA A 18 -25.49 2.62 -13.61
C ALA A 18 -26.47 3.73 -13.22
N THR A 19 -27.74 3.65 -13.62
CA THR A 19 -28.78 4.61 -13.17
C THR A 19 -29.02 4.52 -11.66
N MET A 20 -29.12 3.31 -11.11
CA MET A 20 -29.25 3.13 -9.66
C MET A 20 -28.05 3.72 -8.89
N CYS A 21 -26.82 3.43 -9.34
CA CYS A 21 -25.60 4.00 -8.74
C CYS A 21 -25.58 5.52 -8.80
N GLN A 22 -26.03 6.12 -9.90
CA GLN A 22 -26.12 7.58 -10.03
C GLN A 22 -27.04 8.18 -8.96
N SER A 23 -28.23 7.60 -8.75
CA SER A 23 -29.13 8.03 -7.68
C SER A 23 -28.54 7.83 -6.28
N GLN A 24 -27.77 6.76 -6.06
CA GLN A 24 -27.07 6.54 -4.79
C GLN A 24 -25.97 7.58 -4.56
N VAL A 25 -25.20 7.93 -5.59
CA VAL A 25 -24.17 8.98 -5.52
C VAL A 25 -24.79 10.31 -5.11
N GLU A 26 -25.90 10.71 -5.72
CA GLU A 26 -26.64 11.93 -5.35
C GLU A 26 -27.10 11.90 -3.89
N ALA A 27 -27.67 10.78 -3.43
CA ALA A 27 -28.09 10.63 -2.04
C ALA A 27 -26.92 10.71 -1.04
N TYR A 28 -25.76 10.13 -1.38
CA TYR A 28 -24.56 10.26 -0.55
C TYR A 28 -24.02 11.69 -0.52
N GLN A 29 -24.07 12.42 -1.64
CA GLN A 29 -23.68 13.83 -1.70
C GLN A 29 -24.57 14.70 -0.81
N ASP A 30 -25.88 14.49 -0.85
CA ASP A 30 -26.83 15.17 0.03
C ASP A 30 -26.56 14.85 1.52
N LEU A 31 -26.28 13.58 1.83
CA LEU A 31 -25.91 13.16 3.18
C LEU A 31 -24.60 13.83 3.66
N GLN A 32 -23.59 13.90 2.80
CA GLN A 32 -22.33 14.57 3.13
C GLN A 32 -22.52 16.06 3.42
N LEU A 33 -23.32 16.75 2.60
CA LEU A 33 -23.66 18.17 2.81
C LEU A 33 -24.40 18.38 4.14
N ALA A 34 -25.36 17.51 4.46
CA ALA A 34 -26.08 17.56 5.73
C ALA A 34 -25.15 17.33 6.93
N ILE A 35 -24.26 16.35 6.85
CA ILE A 35 -23.26 16.06 7.88
C ILE A 35 -22.30 17.23 8.08
N GLN A 36 -21.79 17.81 7.00
CA GLN A 36 -20.89 18.97 7.05
C GLN A 36 -21.56 20.16 7.70
N LYS A 37 -22.78 20.52 7.24
CA LYS A 37 -23.56 21.61 7.81
C LYS A 37 -23.80 21.44 9.31
N PHE A 38 -24.13 20.23 9.76
CA PHE A 38 -24.27 19.94 11.19
C PHE A 38 -22.94 20.04 11.94
N SER A 39 -21.86 19.51 11.37
CA SER A 39 -20.53 19.48 11.99
C SER A 39 -19.91 20.88 12.14
N GLU A 40 -20.24 21.81 11.24
CA GLU A 40 -19.76 23.19 11.23
C GLU A 40 -20.63 24.15 12.05
N ASP A 41 -21.88 23.78 12.36
CA ASP A 41 -22.78 24.59 13.18
C ASP A 41 -22.39 24.52 14.66
N THR A 42 -21.58 25.49 15.07
CA THR A 42 -21.11 25.68 16.46
C THR A 42 -21.94 26.71 17.23
N GLU A 43 -22.85 27.42 16.56
CA GLU A 43 -23.60 28.54 17.15
C GLU A 43 -24.99 28.14 17.67
N SER A 44 -25.60 27.08 17.12
CA SER A 44 -26.96 26.65 17.48
C SER A 44 -26.99 25.64 18.64
N LEU A 45 -26.88 24.35 18.34
CA LEU A 45 -27.01 23.20 19.24
C LEU A 45 -25.73 23.06 20.07
N LYS A 46 -25.82 23.41 21.36
CA LYS A 46 -24.67 23.53 22.27
C LYS A 46 -24.69 22.52 23.40
N GLY A 47 -23.51 22.23 23.92
CA GLY A 47 -23.27 21.31 25.03
C GLY A 47 -22.52 20.05 24.59
N ASP A 48 -21.93 19.36 25.55
CA ASP A 48 -20.99 18.25 25.34
C ASP A 48 -21.55 17.13 24.44
N ALA A 49 -22.86 16.87 24.52
CA ALA A 49 -23.55 15.92 23.65
C ALA A 49 -23.50 16.33 22.16
N TYR A 50 -23.74 17.61 21.87
CA TYR A 50 -23.68 18.13 20.51
C TYR A 50 -22.24 18.32 20.02
N ASP A 51 -21.32 18.72 20.89
CA ASP A 51 -19.90 18.82 20.56
C ASP A 51 -19.31 17.46 20.18
N SER A 52 -19.60 16.42 20.98
CA SER A 52 -19.19 15.05 20.67
C SER A 52 -19.89 14.50 19.43
N ALA A 53 -21.18 14.80 19.22
CA ALA A 53 -21.89 14.42 18.01
C ALA A 53 -21.25 15.02 16.76
N ARG A 54 -20.92 16.31 16.74
CA ARG A 54 -20.21 16.95 15.61
C ARG A 54 -18.88 16.27 15.31
N SER A 55 -18.09 15.97 16.34
CA SER A 55 -16.82 15.26 16.18
C SER A 55 -17.00 13.85 15.60
N PHE A 56 -17.98 13.11 16.08
CA PHE A 56 -18.33 11.78 15.58
C PHE A 56 -18.82 11.82 14.12
N PHE A 57 -19.71 12.75 13.80
CA PHE A 57 -20.24 12.92 12.45
C PHE A 57 -19.12 13.26 11.46
N ALA A 58 -18.23 14.18 11.81
CA ALA A 58 -17.11 14.57 10.96
C ALA A 58 -16.05 13.46 10.81
N SER A 59 -15.80 12.67 11.85
CA SER A 59 -14.69 11.69 11.87
C SER A 59 -15.10 10.27 11.48
N VAL A 60 -16.40 9.94 11.55
CA VAL A 60 -16.92 8.58 11.31
C VAL A 60 -17.97 8.60 10.21
N LEU A 61 -19.06 9.35 10.37
CA LEU A 61 -20.18 9.29 9.41
C LEU A 61 -19.83 9.94 8.06
N LEU A 62 -19.04 11.01 8.05
CA LEU A 62 -18.61 11.66 6.80
C LEU A 62 -17.71 10.74 5.97
N PRO A 63 -16.64 10.11 6.51
CA PRO A 63 -15.88 9.11 5.78
C PRO A 63 -16.71 7.91 5.30
N LEU A 64 -17.66 7.40 6.10
CA LEU A 64 -18.56 6.33 5.67
C LEU A 64 -19.42 6.74 4.48
N SER A 65 -20.01 7.93 4.52
CA SER A 65 -20.82 8.45 3.40
C SER A 65 -19.98 8.61 2.12
N LYS A 66 -18.73 9.09 2.26
CA LYS A 66 -17.77 9.15 1.14
C LYS A 66 -17.40 7.76 0.62
N GLY A 67 -17.22 6.78 1.50
CA GLY A 67 -16.97 5.40 1.13
C GLY A 67 -18.15 4.76 0.38
N GLY A 68 -19.38 5.04 0.81
CA GLY A 68 -20.60 4.60 0.12
C GLY A 68 -20.71 5.21 -1.28
N GLN A 69 -20.42 6.51 -1.41
CA GLN A 69 -20.31 7.17 -2.72
C GLN A 69 -19.24 6.49 -3.59
N LEU A 70 -18.05 6.27 -3.04
CA LEU A 70 -16.95 5.60 -3.75
C LEU A 70 -17.35 4.21 -4.23
N TYR A 71 -18.03 3.42 -3.40
CA TYR A 71 -18.52 2.09 -3.78
C TYR A 71 -19.48 2.18 -4.97
N ALA A 72 -20.46 3.10 -4.93
CA ALA A 72 -21.42 3.28 -6.01
C ALA A 72 -20.75 3.73 -7.33
N GLU A 73 -19.78 4.64 -7.24
CA GLU A 73 -18.99 5.09 -8.40
C GLU A 73 -18.16 3.95 -8.99
N THR A 74 -17.41 3.23 -8.17
CA THR A 74 -16.57 2.09 -8.59
C THR A 74 -17.42 0.99 -9.20
N PHE A 75 -18.59 0.68 -8.61
CA PHE A 75 -19.49 -0.33 -9.13
C PHE A 75 -20.09 0.09 -10.48
N SER A 76 -20.46 1.36 -10.63
CA SER A 76 -20.93 1.89 -11.92
C SER A 76 -19.86 1.79 -13.01
N GLN A 77 -18.59 2.02 -12.68
CA GLN A 77 -17.50 1.86 -13.65
C GLN A 77 -17.26 0.39 -14.01
N ALA A 78 -17.18 -0.50 -13.02
CA ALA A 78 -16.97 -1.93 -13.23
C ALA A 78 -18.10 -2.57 -14.07
N ILE A 79 -19.37 -2.28 -13.75
CA ILE A 79 -20.50 -2.85 -14.49
C ILE A 79 -20.61 -2.34 -15.93
N LYS A 80 -20.11 -1.12 -16.22
CA LYS A 80 -20.02 -0.59 -17.60
C LYS A 80 -18.95 -1.31 -18.42
N LYS A 81 -17.84 -1.70 -17.79
CA LYS A 81 -16.76 -2.43 -18.44
C LYS A 81 -17.17 -3.83 -18.88
N LEU A 82 -18.05 -4.50 -18.14
CA LEU A 82 -18.48 -5.87 -18.45
C LEU A 82 -18.95 -6.03 -19.92
N PRO A 83 -20.03 -5.38 -20.40
CA PRO A 83 -20.42 -5.48 -21.81
C PRO A 83 -19.44 -4.79 -22.78
N ALA A 84 -18.81 -3.68 -22.38
CA ALA A 84 -17.92 -2.91 -23.26
C ALA A 84 -16.63 -3.67 -23.61
N ASP A 85 -15.99 -4.26 -22.62
CA ASP A 85 -14.76 -5.02 -22.79
C ASP A 85 -15.05 -6.34 -23.50
N TYR A 86 -16.21 -6.97 -23.26
CA TYR A 86 -16.65 -8.11 -24.06
C TYR A 86 -16.73 -7.75 -25.55
N GLN A 87 -17.35 -6.62 -25.89
CA GLN A 87 -17.46 -6.18 -27.29
C GLN A 87 -16.10 -5.87 -27.92
N SER A 88 -15.14 -5.38 -27.12
CA SER A 88 -13.79 -5.10 -27.58
C SER A 88 -12.91 -6.35 -27.69
N MET A 89 -13.10 -7.33 -26.81
CA MET A 89 -12.25 -8.53 -26.73
C MET A 89 -12.77 -9.68 -27.57
N VAL A 90 -14.09 -9.84 -27.66
CA VAL A 90 -14.74 -11.06 -28.19
C VAL A 90 -15.50 -10.77 -29.49
N ASP A 91 -16.68 -10.15 -29.39
CA ASP A 91 -17.53 -9.81 -30.54
C ASP A 91 -18.66 -8.86 -30.12
N SER A 92 -19.27 -8.22 -31.10
CA SER A 92 -20.51 -7.46 -31.03
C SER A 92 -21.79 -8.31 -30.85
N LYS A 93 -21.68 -9.62 -30.66
CA LYS A 93 -22.80 -10.58 -30.59
C LYS A 93 -22.74 -11.43 -29.33
N SER A 94 -23.89 -11.97 -28.94
CA SER A 94 -23.97 -12.97 -27.86
C SER A 94 -23.37 -14.30 -28.32
N TRP A 95 -22.55 -14.89 -27.46
CA TRP A 95 -21.92 -16.19 -27.71
C TRP A 95 -22.07 -17.10 -26.50
N ARG A 96 -22.27 -18.39 -26.80
CA ARG A 96 -22.27 -19.48 -25.84
C ARG A 96 -21.19 -20.45 -26.28
N GLU A 97 -20.35 -20.87 -25.35
CA GLU A 97 -19.22 -21.74 -25.64
C GLU A 97 -19.67 -23.03 -26.33
N ASP A 98 -20.75 -23.65 -25.85
CA ASP A 98 -21.30 -24.88 -26.43
C ASP A 98 -21.76 -24.66 -27.89
N ASP A 99 -22.43 -23.53 -28.18
CA ASP A 99 -22.90 -23.20 -29.53
C ASP A 99 -21.72 -22.94 -30.49
N LEU A 100 -20.61 -22.37 -30.00
CA LEU A 100 -19.38 -22.19 -30.78
C LEU A 100 -18.69 -23.52 -31.07
N LEU A 101 -18.60 -24.41 -30.07
CA LEU A 101 -18.02 -25.75 -30.24
C LEU A 101 -18.80 -26.58 -31.26
N ASP A 102 -20.14 -26.52 -31.22
CA ASP A 102 -20.99 -27.20 -32.19
C ASP A 102 -20.84 -26.63 -33.61
N LYS A 103 -20.72 -25.30 -33.76
CA LYS A 103 -20.43 -24.67 -35.05
C LYS A 103 -19.07 -25.11 -35.60
N ILE A 104 -18.02 -25.14 -34.77
CA ILE A 104 -16.69 -25.63 -35.17
C ILE A 104 -16.79 -27.08 -35.66
N ARG A 105 -17.48 -27.94 -34.91
CA ARG A 105 -17.67 -29.35 -35.30
C ARG A 105 -18.43 -29.49 -36.62
N GLN A 106 -19.46 -28.67 -36.88
CA GLN A 106 -20.19 -28.65 -38.15
C GLN A 106 -19.28 -28.24 -39.32
N GLU A 107 -18.45 -27.20 -39.14
CA GLU A 107 -17.49 -26.79 -40.17
C GLU A 107 -16.45 -27.89 -40.45
N GLU A 108 -15.97 -28.59 -39.42
CA GLU A 108 -15.06 -29.75 -39.55
C GLU A 108 -15.69 -30.90 -40.35
N GLN A 109 -16.95 -31.23 -40.07
CA GLN A 109 -17.68 -32.25 -40.80
C GLN A 109 -17.84 -31.88 -42.28
N MET A 110 -18.06 -30.60 -42.58
CA MET A 110 -18.19 -30.13 -43.96
C MET A 110 -16.87 -30.12 -44.72
N ILE A 111 -15.78 -29.73 -44.07
CA ILE A 111 -14.44 -29.84 -44.64
C ILE A 111 -14.14 -31.30 -45.00
N ALA A 112 -14.38 -32.23 -44.05
CA ALA A 112 -14.14 -33.66 -44.27
C ALA A 112 -14.98 -34.24 -45.43
N TYR A 113 -16.25 -33.85 -45.51
CA TYR A 113 -17.13 -34.26 -46.61
C TYR A 113 -16.63 -33.73 -47.97
N LEU A 114 -16.26 -32.46 -48.05
CA LEU A 114 -15.77 -31.87 -49.31
C LEU A 114 -14.42 -32.46 -49.74
N ASP A 115 -13.57 -32.85 -48.78
CA ASP A 115 -12.36 -33.63 -49.02
C ASP A 115 -12.66 -35.00 -49.62
N GLU A 116 -13.65 -35.72 -49.08
CA GLU A 116 -14.09 -37.01 -49.63
C GLU A 116 -14.67 -36.86 -51.05
N VAL A 117 -15.42 -35.79 -51.31
CA VAL A 117 -15.92 -35.46 -52.66
C VAL A 117 -14.75 -35.20 -53.61
N ASN A 118 -13.71 -34.49 -53.18
CA ASN A 118 -12.49 -34.26 -53.98
C ASN A 118 -11.75 -35.57 -54.30
N GLN A 119 -11.66 -36.49 -53.35
CA GLN A 119 -11.07 -37.81 -53.56
C GLN A 119 -11.91 -38.61 -54.58
N SER A 120 -13.23 -38.62 -54.41
CA SER A 120 -14.16 -39.31 -55.32
C SER A 120 -14.10 -38.75 -56.75
N LEU A 121 -14.12 -37.43 -56.91
CA LEU A 121 -13.94 -36.75 -58.20
C LEU A 121 -12.66 -37.20 -58.92
N SER A 122 -11.60 -37.48 -58.18
CA SER A 122 -10.32 -37.95 -58.74
C SER A 122 -10.46 -39.28 -59.49
N SER A 123 -11.32 -40.18 -59.03
CA SER A 123 -11.56 -41.50 -59.63
C SER A 123 -12.56 -41.50 -60.80
N LEU A 124 -13.41 -40.47 -60.91
CA LEU A 124 -14.45 -40.42 -61.94
C LEU A 124 -13.89 -40.18 -63.34
N THR A 125 -14.42 -40.93 -64.32
CA THR A 125 -14.15 -40.76 -65.75
C THR A 125 -15.12 -39.72 -66.33
N MET A 126 -14.63 -38.52 -66.62
CA MET A 126 -15.40 -37.40 -67.16
C MET A 126 -14.48 -36.44 -67.91
N ASP A 127 -15.04 -35.43 -68.58
CA ASP A 127 -14.27 -34.39 -69.27
C ASP A 127 -13.31 -33.66 -68.32
N SER A 128 -12.10 -33.39 -68.81
CA SER A 128 -11.01 -32.84 -67.99
C SER A 128 -11.25 -31.39 -67.56
N GLU A 129 -11.91 -30.60 -68.40
CA GLU A 129 -12.22 -29.21 -68.12
C GLU A 129 -13.34 -29.11 -67.08
N GLU A 130 -14.38 -29.93 -67.24
CA GLU A 130 -15.49 -30.03 -66.30
C GLU A 130 -15.04 -30.56 -64.92
N LYS A 131 -14.19 -31.59 -64.90
CA LYS A 131 -13.56 -32.09 -63.67
C LYS A 131 -12.71 -31.02 -62.98
N GLY A 132 -11.96 -30.25 -63.76
CA GLY A 132 -11.19 -29.11 -63.26
C GLY A 132 -12.09 -28.02 -62.67
N ARG A 133 -13.22 -27.73 -63.31
CA ARG A 133 -14.23 -26.77 -62.84
C ARG A 133 -14.83 -27.18 -61.50
N LEU A 134 -15.28 -28.44 -61.38
CA LEU A 134 -15.85 -28.98 -60.13
C LEU A 134 -14.84 -28.97 -58.98
N ARG A 135 -13.59 -29.38 -59.23
CA ARG A 135 -12.52 -29.31 -58.21
C ARG A 135 -12.26 -27.89 -57.73
N ARG A 136 -12.19 -26.90 -58.64
CA ARG A 136 -12.00 -25.49 -58.25
C ARG A 136 -13.14 -25.00 -57.37
N SER A 137 -14.39 -25.28 -57.75
CA SER A 137 -15.57 -24.91 -56.96
C SER A 137 -15.56 -25.58 -55.58
N ASN A 138 -15.16 -26.86 -55.49
CA ASN A 138 -15.09 -27.57 -54.23
C ASN A 138 -13.99 -27.02 -53.31
N VAL A 139 -12.82 -26.68 -53.87
CA VAL A 139 -11.73 -26.02 -53.12
C VAL A 139 -12.16 -24.65 -52.60
N GLU A 140 -12.96 -23.88 -53.36
CA GLU A 140 -13.52 -22.61 -52.89
C GLU A 140 -14.49 -22.80 -51.71
N LEU A 141 -15.38 -23.80 -51.76
CA LEU A 141 -16.26 -24.14 -50.64
C LEU A 141 -15.47 -24.55 -49.39
N MET A 142 -14.50 -25.45 -49.54
CA MET A 142 -13.61 -25.84 -48.45
C MET A 142 -12.90 -24.65 -47.83
N ARG A 143 -12.42 -23.72 -48.66
CA ARG A 143 -11.77 -22.48 -48.18
C ARG A 143 -12.74 -21.64 -47.34
N GLY A 144 -14.01 -21.57 -47.73
CA GLY A 144 -15.08 -20.92 -46.97
C GLY A 144 -15.29 -21.56 -45.61
N HIS A 145 -15.46 -22.89 -45.55
CA HIS A 145 -15.63 -23.62 -44.28
C HIS A 145 -14.39 -23.49 -43.37
N HIS A 146 -13.19 -23.57 -43.93
CA HIS A 146 -11.96 -23.31 -43.17
C HIS A 146 -11.90 -21.88 -42.62
N ALA A 147 -12.38 -20.88 -43.37
CA ALA A 147 -12.44 -19.50 -42.90
C ALA A 147 -13.45 -19.35 -41.75
N ASN A 148 -14.65 -19.91 -41.89
CA ASN A 148 -15.66 -19.91 -40.83
C ASN A 148 -15.17 -20.60 -39.56
N LYS A 149 -14.57 -21.79 -39.70
CA LYS A 149 -13.97 -22.53 -38.57
C LYS A 149 -12.98 -21.65 -37.81
N ARG A 150 -12.04 -21.00 -38.51
CA ARG A 150 -11.05 -20.11 -37.89
C ARG A 150 -11.69 -18.94 -37.16
N VAL A 151 -12.77 -18.36 -37.71
CA VAL A 151 -13.52 -17.29 -37.05
C VAL A 151 -14.12 -17.81 -35.73
N TYR A 152 -14.82 -18.94 -35.73
CA TYR A 152 -15.42 -19.49 -34.51
C TYR A 152 -14.37 -19.90 -33.48
N GLU A 153 -13.24 -20.48 -33.90
CA GLU A 153 -12.12 -20.81 -33.01
C GLU A 153 -11.51 -19.56 -32.37
N THR A 154 -11.42 -18.46 -33.11
CA THR A 154 -10.93 -17.17 -32.60
C THR A 154 -11.89 -16.61 -31.55
N ILE A 155 -13.19 -16.55 -31.86
CA ILE A 155 -14.22 -16.09 -30.92
C ILE A 155 -14.24 -16.94 -29.65
N LEU A 156 -14.13 -18.27 -29.77
CA LEU A 156 -14.07 -19.17 -28.61
C LEU A 156 -12.86 -18.91 -27.72
N LYS A 157 -11.69 -18.71 -28.33
CA LYS A 157 -10.46 -18.36 -27.62
C LYS A 157 -10.63 -17.03 -26.89
N ASP A 158 -11.18 -16.03 -27.56
CA ASP A 158 -11.35 -14.70 -27.01
C ASP A 158 -12.42 -14.67 -25.91
N LEU A 159 -13.51 -15.45 -26.05
CA LEU A 159 -14.54 -15.65 -25.02
C LEU A 159 -13.94 -16.22 -23.74
N ARG A 160 -13.06 -17.24 -23.85
CA ARG A 160 -12.35 -17.82 -22.71
C ARG A 160 -11.37 -16.85 -22.06
N ALA A 161 -10.69 -16.02 -22.86
CA ALA A 161 -9.80 -14.98 -22.35
C ALA A 161 -10.59 -13.88 -21.61
N TYR A 162 -11.74 -13.48 -22.16
CA TYR A 162 -12.65 -12.54 -21.52
C TYR A 162 -13.22 -13.07 -20.20
N ASP A 163 -13.64 -14.34 -20.13
CA ASP A 163 -14.13 -14.97 -18.89
C ASP A 163 -13.09 -14.85 -17.77
N SER A 164 -11.84 -15.24 -18.06
CA SER A 164 -10.72 -15.13 -17.10
C SER A 164 -10.43 -13.68 -16.70
N TYR A 165 -10.54 -12.72 -17.63
CA TYR A 165 -10.35 -11.29 -17.36
C TYR A 165 -11.49 -10.70 -16.52
N SER A 166 -12.73 -11.04 -16.85
CA SER A 166 -13.94 -10.41 -16.30
C SER A 166 -14.13 -10.69 -14.82
N GLY A 167 -13.59 -11.80 -14.32
CA GLY A 167 -13.60 -12.14 -12.89
C GLY A 167 -12.91 -11.10 -12.00
N GLY A 168 -11.95 -10.35 -12.53
CA GLY A 168 -11.22 -9.31 -11.79
C GLY A 168 -11.80 -7.91 -11.88
N LEU A 169 -12.90 -7.70 -12.63
CA LEU A 169 -13.48 -6.37 -12.85
C LEU A 169 -14.00 -5.70 -11.58
N PHE A 170 -14.31 -6.49 -10.55
CA PHE A 170 -14.95 -6.04 -9.33
C PHE A 170 -14.03 -6.09 -8.09
N ASP A 171 -12.75 -6.47 -8.24
CA ASP A 171 -11.79 -6.63 -7.12
C ASP A 171 -11.63 -5.37 -6.24
N ASP A 172 -11.73 -4.18 -6.84
CA ASP A 172 -11.64 -2.91 -6.10
C ASP A 172 -12.84 -2.73 -5.14
N LEU A 173 -14.01 -3.31 -5.44
CA LEU A 173 -15.18 -3.24 -4.57
C LEU A 173 -15.03 -4.05 -3.30
N ASP A 174 -14.41 -5.24 -3.39
CA ASP A 174 -14.17 -6.09 -2.21
C ASP A 174 -13.32 -5.34 -1.17
N SER A 175 -12.32 -4.60 -1.65
CA SER A 175 -11.46 -3.79 -0.78
C SER A 175 -12.23 -2.66 -0.10
N ILE A 176 -13.12 -1.98 -0.84
CA ILE A 176 -13.98 -0.92 -0.29
C ILE A 176 -14.99 -1.49 0.71
N ASP A 177 -15.61 -2.63 0.40
CA ASP A 177 -16.63 -3.30 1.23
C ASP A 177 -16.07 -3.69 2.60
N VAL A 178 -14.84 -4.22 2.64
CA VAL A 178 -14.15 -4.53 3.90
C VAL A 178 -14.02 -3.28 4.78
N GLN A 179 -13.63 -2.13 4.23
CA GLN A 179 -13.47 -0.91 5.02
C GLN A 179 -14.82 -0.31 5.44
N LEU A 180 -15.83 -0.35 4.57
CA LEU A 180 -17.19 0.06 4.90
C LEU A 180 -17.77 -0.78 6.04
N SER A 181 -17.63 -2.10 5.97
CA SER A 181 -18.08 -3.03 7.00
C SER A 181 -17.41 -2.74 8.34
N ARG A 182 -16.10 -2.48 8.35
CA ARG A 182 -15.37 -2.09 9.58
C ARG A 182 -15.89 -0.78 10.17
N GLY A 183 -16.04 0.27 9.34
CA GLY A 183 -16.56 1.56 9.82
C GLY A 183 -18.01 1.47 10.32
N LEU A 184 -18.85 0.67 9.65
CA LEU A 184 -20.25 0.45 10.05
C LEU A 184 -20.32 -0.26 11.42
N ALA A 185 -19.49 -1.29 11.64
CA ALA A 185 -19.43 -1.99 12.92
C ALA A 185 -19.08 -1.05 14.10
N GLN A 186 -18.25 -0.03 13.85
CA GLN A 186 -17.89 0.95 14.89
C GLN A 186 -19.04 1.88 15.29
N ILE A 187 -20.10 2.01 14.47
CA ILE A 187 -21.27 2.83 14.82
C ILE A 187 -22.07 2.19 15.96
N GLU A 188 -22.12 0.86 16.05
CA GLU A 188 -22.97 0.14 17.00
C GLU A 188 -22.64 0.46 18.47
N SER A 189 -21.37 0.79 18.77
CA SER A 189 -20.90 1.14 20.11
C SER A 189 -20.58 2.63 20.29
N SER A 190 -21.07 3.50 19.41
CA SER A 190 -20.69 4.92 19.35
C SER A 190 -21.26 5.78 20.47
N TRP A 191 -22.34 5.37 21.15
CA TRP A 191 -22.98 6.18 22.19
C TRP A 191 -22.58 5.76 23.61
N ASP A 192 -22.02 6.68 24.39
CA ASP A 192 -21.81 6.48 25.83
C ASP A 192 -23.01 7.02 26.61
N ALA A 193 -23.96 6.14 26.93
CA ALA A 193 -25.15 6.51 27.67
C ALA A 193 -24.87 7.05 29.09
N LYS A 194 -23.74 6.67 29.71
CA LYS A 194 -23.39 7.16 31.05
C LYS A 194 -22.88 8.59 31.01
N LYS A 195 -22.11 8.93 29.97
CA LYS A 195 -21.54 10.27 29.77
C LYS A 195 -22.45 11.19 28.95
N GLY A 196 -23.44 10.65 28.26
CA GLY A 196 -24.32 11.42 27.38
C GLY A 196 -23.60 12.01 26.16
N VAL A 197 -22.58 11.31 25.66
CA VAL A 197 -21.73 11.78 24.55
C VAL A 197 -21.45 10.66 23.54
N PHE A 198 -21.14 11.06 22.31
CA PHE A 198 -20.61 10.15 21.32
C PHE A 198 -19.12 9.88 21.55
N LYS A 199 -18.69 8.66 21.22
CA LYS A 199 -17.31 8.20 21.23
C LYS A 199 -16.80 8.06 19.81
N VAL A 200 -15.73 8.77 19.50
CA VAL A 200 -14.95 8.51 18.29
C VAL A 200 -14.07 7.29 18.56
N PRO A 201 -14.13 6.25 17.72
CA PRO A 201 -13.23 5.11 17.80
C PRO A 201 -11.76 5.55 17.70
N SER A 202 -10.88 4.86 18.42
CA SER A 202 -9.44 5.15 18.37
C SER A 202 -8.79 4.69 17.06
N ASP A 203 -9.29 3.59 16.48
CA ASP A 203 -8.85 3.10 15.16
C ASP A 203 -9.76 3.64 14.05
N LEU A 204 -9.24 4.57 13.25
CA LEU A 204 -9.90 5.11 12.05
C LEU A 204 -9.14 4.75 10.77
N THR A 205 -8.27 3.73 10.79
CA THR A 205 -7.45 3.36 9.63
C THR A 205 -8.32 2.97 8.42
N TRP A 206 -9.51 2.39 8.63
CA TRP A 206 -10.48 2.12 7.56
C TRP A 206 -10.90 3.39 6.78
N ALA A 207 -11.02 4.53 7.47
CA ALA A 207 -11.35 5.81 6.85
C ALA A 207 -10.18 6.34 6.00
N ASN A 208 -8.95 6.10 6.44
CA ASN A 208 -7.75 6.41 5.66
C ASN A 208 -7.70 5.58 4.38
N TYR A 209 -8.01 4.28 4.45
CA TYR A 209 -8.11 3.42 3.26
C TYR A 209 -9.19 3.87 2.28
N LEU A 210 -10.39 4.19 2.75
CA LEU A 210 -11.46 4.71 1.88
C LEU A 210 -11.02 6.00 1.17
N THR A 211 -10.32 6.88 1.90
CA THR A 211 -9.75 8.11 1.32
C THR A 211 -8.68 7.78 0.29
N ALA A 212 -7.77 6.84 0.59
CA ALA A 212 -6.73 6.41 -0.34
C ALA A 212 -7.33 5.78 -1.61
N TYR A 213 -8.37 4.97 -1.49
CA TYR A 213 -9.08 4.39 -2.63
C TYR A 213 -9.73 5.47 -3.49
N ALA A 214 -10.38 6.47 -2.86
CA ALA A 214 -10.98 7.58 -3.57
C ALA A 214 -9.94 8.44 -4.32
N ASP A 215 -8.83 8.77 -3.67
CA ASP A 215 -7.77 9.62 -4.23
C ASP A 215 -6.95 8.92 -5.33
N THR A 216 -6.99 7.58 -5.37
CA THR A 216 -6.22 6.76 -6.34
C THR A 216 -7.08 6.12 -7.43
N LYS A 217 -8.41 6.24 -7.38
CA LYS A 217 -9.32 5.52 -8.30
C LYS A 217 -9.08 5.83 -9.78
N ASP A 218 -8.70 7.07 -10.09
CA ASP A 218 -8.49 7.55 -11.46
C ASP A 218 -7.02 7.45 -11.92
N LEU A 219 -6.11 7.04 -11.03
CA LEU A 219 -4.68 6.90 -11.36
C LEU A 219 -4.45 5.67 -12.24
N GLN A 220 -3.68 5.86 -13.31
CA GLN A 220 -3.28 4.79 -14.23
C GLN A 220 -2.05 4.04 -13.67
N LEU A 221 -2.28 3.25 -12.63
CA LEU A 221 -1.27 2.43 -11.97
C LEU A 221 -1.63 0.95 -12.12
N SER A 222 -0.61 0.07 -12.13
CA SER A 222 -0.87 -1.36 -11.96
C SER A 222 -1.48 -1.63 -10.59
N ARG A 223 -2.15 -2.79 -10.43
CA ARG A 223 -2.76 -3.19 -9.15
C ARG A 223 -1.77 -3.15 -7.98
N GLN A 224 -0.54 -3.61 -8.21
CA GLN A 224 0.50 -3.64 -7.18
C GLN A 224 0.98 -2.22 -6.82
N GLU A 225 1.18 -1.35 -7.80
CA GLU A 225 1.57 0.05 -7.55
C GLU A 225 0.46 0.82 -6.83
N LYS A 226 -0.81 0.58 -7.19
CA LYS A 226 -1.97 1.17 -6.52
C LYS A 226 -2.03 0.70 -5.06
N ALA A 227 -1.85 -0.60 -4.80
CA ALA A 227 -1.81 -1.16 -3.44
C ALA A 227 -0.67 -0.56 -2.59
N PHE A 228 0.51 -0.39 -3.18
CA PHE A 228 1.63 0.27 -2.52
C PHE A 228 1.30 1.72 -2.13
N VAL A 229 0.84 2.54 -3.09
CA VAL A 229 0.46 3.94 -2.85
C VAL A 229 -0.62 4.05 -1.78
N GLN A 230 -1.66 3.21 -1.87
CA GLN A 230 -2.75 3.20 -0.90
C GLN A 230 -2.28 2.82 0.50
N THR A 231 -1.33 1.88 0.61
CA THR A 231 -0.72 1.50 1.89
C THR A 231 0.10 2.63 2.47
N MET A 232 0.91 3.33 1.66
CA MET A 232 1.65 4.53 2.09
C MET A 232 0.72 5.60 2.66
N MET A 233 -0.44 5.79 2.03
CA MET A 233 -1.43 6.76 2.48
C MET A 233 -2.13 6.33 3.77
N ALA A 234 -2.55 5.06 3.85
CA ALA A 234 -3.42 4.60 4.92
C ALA A 234 -2.68 4.26 6.22
N GLU A 235 -1.47 3.68 6.12
CA GLU A 235 -0.71 3.16 7.26
C GLU A 235 0.34 4.14 7.80
N TYR A 236 0.65 5.19 7.03
CA TYR A 236 1.62 6.22 7.42
C TYR A 236 1.06 7.66 7.32
N GLY A 237 -0.16 7.81 6.81
CA GLY A 237 -0.84 9.10 6.69
C GLY A 237 -0.33 10.00 5.55
N PHE A 238 0.49 9.48 4.63
CA PHE A 238 0.95 10.25 3.46
C PHE A 238 -0.22 10.71 2.59
N ASP A 239 -0.09 11.90 1.98
CA ASP A 239 -1.03 12.29 0.94
C ASP A 239 -0.67 11.62 -0.40
N ALA A 240 -1.60 11.66 -1.35
CA ALA A 240 -1.42 11.04 -2.66
C ALA A 240 -0.19 11.58 -3.42
N GLU A 241 0.18 12.86 -3.21
CA GLU A 241 1.40 13.46 -3.80
C GLU A 241 2.65 12.77 -3.24
N THR A 242 2.79 12.70 -1.91
CA THR A 242 3.95 12.09 -1.25
C THR A 242 4.03 10.59 -1.54
N ALA A 243 2.90 9.87 -1.51
CA ALA A 243 2.87 8.44 -1.81
C ALA A 243 3.26 8.12 -3.28
N GLN A 244 2.86 8.96 -4.24
CA GLN A 244 3.30 8.84 -5.63
C GLN A 244 4.77 9.19 -5.82
N GLN A 245 5.31 10.14 -5.05
CA GLN A 245 6.74 10.44 -5.05
C GLN A 245 7.54 9.22 -4.56
N LEU A 246 7.08 8.51 -3.52
CA LEU A 246 7.68 7.26 -3.07
C LEU A 246 7.66 6.18 -4.16
N LEU A 247 6.52 6.02 -4.84
CA LEU A 247 6.42 5.11 -5.99
C LEU A 247 7.39 5.50 -7.12
N THR A 248 7.53 6.79 -7.39
CA THR A 248 8.46 7.30 -8.41
C THR A 248 9.90 6.94 -8.08
N ILE A 249 10.33 7.09 -6.82
CA ILE A 249 11.66 6.66 -6.37
C ILE A 249 11.85 5.16 -6.64
N LYS A 250 10.85 4.33 -6.33
CA LYS A 250 10.91 2.88 -6.56
C LYS A 250 11.06 2.54 -8.06
N GLN A 251 10.24 3.16 -8.91
CA GLN A 251 10.34 3.00 -10.37
C GLN A 251 11.69 3.51 -10.91
N GLY A 252 12.24 4.58 -10.33
CA GLY A 252 13.58 5.07 -10.64
C GLY A 252 14.67 4.06 -10.32
N ILE A 253 14.55 3.36 -9.19
CA ILE A 253 15.46 2.28 -8.79
C ILE A 253 15.35 1.11 -9.76
N ASP A 254 14.13 0.70 -10.13
CA ASP A 254 13.89 -0.36 -11.13
C ASP A 254 14.55 -0.02 -12.47
N LYS A 255 14.45 1.24 -12.92
CA LYS A 255 15.10 1.73 -14.15
C LYS A 255 16.63 1.79 -14.04
N LYS A 256 17.16 2.21 -12.88
CA LYS A 256 18.60 2.35 -12.65
C LYS A 256 19.30 0.99 -12.47
N PHE A 257 18.60 0.00 -11.91
CA PHE A 257 19.14 -1.33 -11.59
C PHE A 257 18.33 -2.46 -12.25
N PRO A 258 18.19 -2.47 -13.60
CA PRO A 258 17.28 -3.38 -14.30
C PRO A 258 17.70 -4.86 -14.23
N THR A 259 19.00 -5.13 -14.02
CA THR A 259 19.55 -6.48 -13.95
C THR A 259 19.79 -6.97 -12.52
N SER A 260 19.52 -6.15 -11.51
CA SER A 260 19.69 -6.54 -10.11
C SER A 260 18.54 -7.42 -9.61
N SER A 261 18.73 -8.09 -8.47
CA SER A 261 17.64 -8.83 -7.83
C SER A 261 16.57 -7.87 -7.29
N GLN A 262 15.35 -8.37 -7.11
CA GLN A 262 14.28 -7.60 -6.47
C GLN A 262 14.67 -7.20 -5.04
N GLU A 263 15.23 -8.12 -4.25
CA GLU A 263 15.71 -7.87 -2.89
C GLU A 263 16.73 -6.72 -2.83
N PHE A 264 17.66 -6.65 -3.79
CA PHE A 264 18.61 -5.53 -3.86
C PHE A 264 17.90 -4.20 -4.13
N ARG A 265 16.94 -4.18 -5.06
CA ARG A 265 16.18 -2.95 -5.35
C ARG A 265 15.33 -2.51 -4.16
N ASP A 266 14.73 -3.46 -3.45
CA ASP A 266 13.97 -3.22 -2.22
C ASP A 266 14.89 -2.65 -1.12
N TYR A 267 16.08 -3.23 -0.92
CA TYR A 267 17.10 -2.68 -0.03
C TYR A 267 17.49 -1.24 -0.40
N ILE A 268 17.75 -0.94 -1.68
CA ILE A 268 18.11 0.41 -2.11
C ILE A 268 16.97 1.39 -1.82
N PHE A 269 15.72 1.00 -2.07
CA PHE A 269 14.56 1.83 -1.75
C PHE A 269 14.53 2.17 -0.26
N LEU A 270 14.55 1.14 0.60
CA LEU A 270 14.50 1.28 2.05
C LEU A 270 15.68 2.13 2.58
N ARG A 271 16.89 1.90 2.06
CA ARG A 271 18.09 2.65 2.46
C ARG A 271 18.02 4.12 2.06
N VAL A 272 17.51 4.42 0.86
CA VAL A 272 17.34 5.80 0.35
C VAL A 272 16.27 6.54 1.16
N ILE A 273 15.15 5.89 1.50
CA ILE A 273 14.11 6.49 2.33
C ILE A 273 14.59 6.71 3.77
N GLY A 274 15.21 5.70 4.39
CA GLY A 274 15.76 5.80 5.75
C GLY A 274 16.81 6.91 5.90
N ALA A 275 17.56 7.22 4.84
CA ALA A 275 18.54 8.31 4.82
C ALA A 275 17.94 9.71 5.08
N ALA A 276 16.61 9.87 5.04
CA ALA A 276 15.96 11.14 5.37
C ALA A 276 16.24 11.58 6.82
N ASN A 277 16.32 10.61 7.74
CA ASN A 277 16.48 10.81 9.19
C ASN A 277 17.71 10.07 9.75
N TYR A 278 18.12 8.97 9.10
CA TYR A 278 19.21 8.11 9.54
C TYR A 278 20.38 8.16 8.54
N ASP A 279 21.17 9.23 8.66
CA ASP A 279 22.35 9.51 7.84
C ASP A 279 23.65 9.53 8.67
N GLY A 280 24.77 9.80 8.01
CA GLY A 280 26.08 9.89 8.66
C GLY A 280 26.83 8.57 8.81
N PHE A 281 28.01 8.63 9.43
CA PHE A 281 28.96 7.52 9.45
C PHE A 281 28.41 6.26 10.13
N GLN A 282 27.72 6.40 11.27
CA GLN A 282 27.16 5.26 12.01
C GLN A 282 26.15 4.48 11.18
N TRP A 283 25.20 5.17 10.53
CA TRP A 283 24.19 4.53 9.68
C TRP A 283 24.75 4.04 8.35
N ASN A 284 25.80 4.67 7.83
CA ASN A 284 26.50 4.15 6.65
C ASN A 284 27.21 2.81 6.94
N GLU A 285 27.77 2.64 8.14
CA GLU A 285 28.37 1.38 8.57
C GLU A 285 27.33 0.29 8.89
N THR A 286 26.16 0.71 9.37
CA THR A 286 25.08 -0.21 9.79
C THR A 286 24.20 -0.63 8.61
N ALA A 287 23.59 0.33 7.92
CA ALA A 287 22.66 0.11 6.82
C ALA A 287 23.33 0.14 5.43
N GLY A 288 24.64 0.44 5.36
CA GLY A 288 25.40 0.47 4.11
C GLY A 288 25.55 1.87 3.51
N HIS A 289 26.60 2.05 2.70
CA HIS A 289 26.97 3.35 2.12
C HIS A 289 26.25 3.60 0.79
N LEU A 290 25.45 4.67 0.70
CA LEU A 290 24.79 5.08 -0.53
C LEU A 290 25.77 5.52 -1.63
N LYS A 291 26.97 6.02 -1.27
CA LYS A 291 28.05 6.35 -2.22
C LYS A 291 28.45 5.21 -3.15
N THR A 292 28.15 3.96 -2.78
CA THR A 292 28.41 2.78 -3.62
C THR A 292 27.56 2.79 -4.88
N TYR A 293 26.37 3.40 -4.80
CA TYR A 293 25.33 3.34 -5.83
C TYR A 293 25.04 4.71 -6.45
N PHE A 294 25.24 5.77 -5.67
CA PHE A 294 24.95 7.16 -6.05
C PHE A 294 26.16 8.06 -5.74
N TYR A 295 26.96 8.31 -6.77
CA TYR A 295 28.17 9.13 -6.64
C TYR A 295 28.40 10.03 -7.85
N ASN A 296 29.12 11.13 -7.62
CA ASN A 296 29.72 11.96 -8.65
C ASN A 296 31.20 11.60 -8.79
N VAL A 297 31.69 11.44 -10.02
CA VAL A 297 33.12 11.25 -10.29
C VAL A 297 33.76 12.62 -10.46
N THR A 298 34.71 12.96 -9.59
CA THR A 298 35.52 14.17 -9.71
C THR A 298 36.92 13.81 -10.19
N VAL A 299 37.44 14.58 -11.16
CA VAL A 299 38.81 14.41 -11.66
C VAL A 299 39.77 14.87 -10.56
N GLY A 300 40.55 13.93 -10.01
CA GLY A 300 41.57 14.25 -9.01
C GLY A 300 42.78 14.95 -9.64
N SER A 301 43.65 15.48 -8.77
CA SER A 301 44.88 16.21 -9.11
C SER A 301 45.60 15.66 -10.35
N SER A 302 45.96 16.56 -11.27
CA SER A 302 46.77 16.30 -12.48
C SER A 302 48.13 15.64 -12.21
N ILE A 303 48.53 15.54 -10.93
CA ILE A 303 49.78 14.94 -10.48
C ILE A 303 49.62 13.43 -10.17
N THR A 304 48.44 12.98 -9.75
CA THR A 304 48.23 11.58 -9.28
C THR A 304 47.34 10.74 -10.18
N GLY A 305 46.56 11.36 -11.08
CA GLY A 305 45.70 10.66 -12.04
C GLY A 305 44.56 9.84 -11.43
N LYS A 306 44.33 9.88 -10.12
CA LYS A 306 43.27 9.11 -9.44
C LYS A 306 41.99 9.94 -9.32
N SER A 307 40.89 9.45 -9.90
CA SER A 307 39.54 10.01 -9.71
C SER A 307 39.06 9.81 -8.27
N ARG A 308 38.24 10.74 -7.77
CA ARG A 308 37.57 10.63 -6.46
C ARG A 308 36.07 10.53 -6.66
N THR A 309 35.44 9.56 -6.00
CA THR A 309 33.99 9.42 -5.92
C THR A 309 33.47 10.18 -4.70
N VAL A 310 32.50 11.07 -4.90
CA VAL A 310 31.82 11.81 -3.84
C VAL A 310 30.37 11.35 -3.79
N GLU A 311 29.87 11.01 -2.59
CA GLU A 311 28.47 10.62 -2.40
C GLU A 311 27.53 11.75 -2.85
N LYS A 312 26.47 11.39 -3.57
CA LYS A 312 25.44 12.37 -3.95
C LYS A 312 24.60 12.77 -2.73
N PRO A 313 24.31 14.07 -2.52
CA PRO A 313 23.32 14.48 -1.54
C PRO A 313 21.98 13.81 -1.79
N LEU A 314 21.20 13.54 -0.75
CA LEU A 314 19.91 12.82 -0.86
C LEU A 314 18.94 13.47 -1.86
N LEU A 315 18.90 14.81 -1.94
CA LEU A 315 18.08 15.51 -2.94
C LEU A 315 18.54 15.25 -4.38
N GLU A 316 19.84 15.07 -4.63
CA GLU A 316 20.35 14.67 -5.95
C GLU A 316 20.03 13.21 -6.25
N ILE A 317 20.02 12.34 -5.23
CA ILE A 317 19.58 10.95 -5.36
C ILE A 317 18.10 10.90 -5.77
N PHE A 318 17.22 11.63 -5.08
CA PHE A 318 15.79 11.71 -5.45
C PHE A 318 15.59 12.18 -6.89
N LYS A 319 16.38 13.18 -7.31
CA LYS A 319 16.37 13.67 -8.68
C LYS A 319 16.79 12.60 -9.68
N GLU A 320 17.88 11.89 -9.41
CA GLU A 320 18.35 10.80 -10.26
C GLU A 320 17.35 9.64 -10.35
N LEU A 321 16.56 9.43 -9.29
CA LEU A 321 15.51 8.42 -9.22
C LEU A 321 14.14 8.90 -9.73
N GLY A 322 14.06 10.09 -10.34
CA GLY A 322 12.88 10.53 -11.09
C GLY A 322 12.11 11.72 -10.50
N ILE A 323 12.47 12.22 -9.32
CA ILE A 323 11.89 13.48 -8.79
C ILE A 323 12.64 14.68 -9.36
N GLU A 324 12.38 14.99 -10.64
CA GLU A 324 13.17 15.96 -11.40
C GLU A 324 13.13 17.38 -10.82
N ASP A 325 11.98 17.80 -10.30
CA ASP A 325 11.78 19.12 -9.69
C ASP A 325 12.41 19.19 -8.30
N ALA A 326 13.32 20.15 -8.11
CA ALA A 326 14.06 20.31 -6.86
C ALA A 326 13.17 20.74 -5.67
N LYS A 327 12.02 21.37 -5.92
CA LYS A 327 11.04 21.67 -4.86
C LYS A 327 10.31 20.41 -4.46
N ASP A 328 9.92 19.57 -5.40
CA ASP A 328 9.24 18.30 -5.09
C ASP A 328 10.16 17.35 -4.32
N ALA A 329 11.45 17.27 -4.68
CA ALA A 329 12.43 16.52 -3.89
C ALA A 329 12.57 17.06 -2.46
N LYS A 330 12.51 18.38 -2.27
CA LYS A 330 12.52 19.01 -0.94
C LYS A 330 11.23 18.75 -0.16
N LYS A 331 10.07 18.76 -0.82
CA LYS A 331 8.79 18.41 -0.21
C LYS A 331 8.80 16.96 0.26
N LEU A 332 9.27 16.02 -0.57
CA LEU A 332 9.38 14.61 -0.17
C LEU A 332 10.24 14.47 1.09
N LEU A 333 11.46 15.03 1.07
CA LEU A 333 12.36 14.99 2.23
C LEU A 333 11.72 15.62 3.48
N TYR A 334 11.03 16.75 3.31
CA TYR A 334 10.35 17.43 4.41
C TYR A 334 9.20 16.59 4.97
N ASN A 335 8.39 15.94 4.13
CA ASN A 335 7.27 15.11 4.58
C ASN A 335 7.74 13.80 5.24
N LEU A 336 8.83 13.19 4.75
CA LEU A 336 9.44 12.04 5.42
C LEU A 336 9.87 12.39 6.85
N ARG A 337 10.59 13.51 7.02
CA ARG A 337 11.01 14.00 8.33
C ARG A 337 9.84 14.39 9.22
N LEU A 338 8.81 14.99 8.64
CA LEU A 338 7.63 15.40 9.39
C LEU A 338 6.80 14.19 9.83
N GLN A 339 6.72 13.13 9.01
CA GLN A 339 6.04 11.90 9.38
C GLN A 339 6.80 11.19 10.50
N HIS A 340 8.13 11.05 10.39
CA HIS A 340 9.00 10.57 11.47
C HIS A 340 8.75 11.31 12.78
N GLU A 341 8.75 12.64 12.76
CA GLU A 341 8.54 13.45 13.97
C GLU A 341 7.11 13.31 14.55
N MET A 342 6.09 13.19 13.70
CA MET A 342 4.68 13.22 14.14
C MET A 342 4.08 11.83 14.38
N ALA A 343 4.75 10.76 13.97
CA ALA A 343 4.21 9.40 13.95
C ALA A 343 3.70 8.96 15.32
N GLY A 344 4.44 9.22 16.40
CA GLY A 344 4.09 8.82 17.77
C GLY A 344 2.93 9.59 18.41
N GLY A 345 2.43 10.67 17.77
CA GLY A 345 1.24 11.39 18.23
C GLY A 345 1.42 12.35 19.40
N GLU A 346 2.66 12.67 19.78
CA GLU A 346 2.96 13.60 20.88
C GLU A 346 2.93 15.09 20.48
N TYR A 347 2.94 15.37 19.18
CA TYR A 347 3.03 16.73 18.64
C TYR A 347 1.71 17.51 18.81
N ARG A 348 1.84 18.82 18.99
CA ARG A 348 0.71 19.72 19.28
C ARG A 348 0.22 20.46 18.02
N ASN A 349 -1.09 20.72 17.97
CA ASN A 349 -1.69 21.55 16.93
C ASN A 349 -1.23 23.02 17.02
N THR A 350 -1.41 23.76 15.93
CA THR A 350 -0.91 25.14 15.83
C THR A 350 -1.55 26.09 16.84
N LYS A 351 -2.82 25.88 17.21
CA LYS A 351 -3.49 26.66 18.25
C LYS A 351 -2.75 26.51 19.58
N SER A 352 -2.54 25.27 20.03
CA SER A 352 -1.81 24.97 21.26
C SER A 352 -0.36 25.43 21.20
N LEU A 353 0.31 25.33 20.04
CA LEU A 353 1.68 25.83 19.88
C LEU A 353 1.75 27.35 20.04
N LYS A 354 0.83 28.11 19.43
CA LYS A 354 0.81 29.58 19.58
C LYS A 354 0.57 30.01 21.02
N GLU A 355 -0.28 29.28 21.75
CA GLU A 355 -0.64 29.57 23.14
C GLU A 355 0.50 29.21 24.11
N ASN A 356 1.11 28.03 23.94
CA ASN A 356 2.02 27.46 24.92
C ASN A 356 3.51 27.55 24.56
N ASP A 357 3.85 27.59 23.26
CA ASP A 357 5.24 27.68 22.77
C ASP A 357 5.36 28.44 21.43
N PRO A 358 5.21 29.78 21.45
CA PRO A 358 5.21 30.60 20.25
C PRO A 358 6.56 30.60 19.51
N LYS A 359 7.67 30.31 20.21
CA LYS A 359 9.00 30.21 19.59
C LYS A 359 9.10 28.93 18.76
N LEU A 360 8.63 27.82 19.29
CA LEU A 360 8.58 26.55 18.57
C LEU A 360 7.64 26.64 17.36
N TYR A 361 6.45 27.26 17.53
CA TYR A 361 5.55 27.57 16.42
C TYR A 361 6.27 28.31 15.28
N GLN A 362 7.01 29.38 15.61
CA GLN A 362 7.70 30.18 14.60
C GLN A 362 8.81 29.38 13.91
N ASN A 363 9.55 28.53 14.63
CA ASN A 363 10.56 27.65 14.05
C ASN A 363 9.95 26.67 13.03
N TYR A 364 8.86 25.99 13.40
CA TYR A 364 8.17 25.08 12.47
C TYR A 364 7.61 25.82 11.26
N LYS A 365 7.04 27.01 11.46
CA LYS A 365 6.58 27.86 10.37
C LYS A 365 7.72 28.25 9.43
N ASP A 366 8.87 28.67 9.96
CA ASP A 366 10.04 29.05 9.16
C ASP A 366 10.60 27.85 8.37
N LYS A 367 10.63 26.65 8.97
CA LYS A 367 11.03 25.41 8.28
C LYS A 367 10.07 25.09 7.12
N TYR A 368 8.75 25.18 7.34
CA TYR A 368 7.75 25.02 6.31
C TYR A 368 7.92 26.05 5.18
N GLU A 369 8.08 27.34 5.51
CA GLU A 369 8.20 28.43 4.53
C GLU A 369 9.47 28.29 3.66
N LYS A 370 10.53 27.65 4.16
CA LYS A 370 11.73 27.31 3.35
C LYS A 370 11.45 26.28 2.25
N VAL A 371 10.44 25.42 2.44
CA VAL A 371 10.09 24.34 1.49
C VAL A 371 8.93 24.75 0.60
N TYR A 372 7.85 25.27 1.20
CA TYR A 372 6.58 25.58 0.51
C TYR A 372 6.42 27.05 0.12
N GLY A 373 7.33 27.92 0.57
CA GLY A 373 7.22 29.36 0.40
C GLY A 373 6.22 30.01 1.35
N LYS A 374 6.24 31.35 1.40
CA LYS A 374 5.32 32.15 2.22
C LYS A 374 3.95 32.21 1.56
N ASN A 375 2.97 31.51 2.14
CA ASN A 375 1.63 31.39 1.56
C ASN A 375 0.48 31.49 2.58
N ASN A 376 0.77 31.77 3.86
CA ASN A 376 -0.20 31.81 4.96
C ASN A 376 -1.01 30.52 5.17
N LYS A 377 -0.55 29.38 4.66
CA LYS A 377 -1.22 28.07 4.80
C LYS A 377 -0.55 27.15 5.83
N PHE A 378 0.43 27.64 6.59
CA PHE A 378 1.18 26.82 7.55
C PHE A 378 0.26 26.12 8.56
N ASP A 379 -0.68 26.86 9.18
CA ASP A 379 -1.55 26.28 10.20
C ASP A 379 -2.40 25.14 9.66
N GLN A 380 -3.05 25.37 8.51
CA GLN A 380 -3.85 24.35 7.83
C GLN A 380 -3.01 23.14 7.41
N PHE A 381 -1.80 23.38 6.90
CA PHE A 381 -0.88 22.33 6.51
C PHE A 381 -0.46 21.49 7.73
N TRP A 382 0.02 22.15 8.78
CA TRP A 382 0.52 21.51 9.99
C TRP A 382 -0.57 20.69 10.67
N ASP A 383 -1.74 21.27 10.92
CA ASP A 383 -2.81 20.58 11.64
C ASP A 383 -3.37 19.41 10.82
N ARG A 384 -3.41 19.52 9.48
CA ARG A 384 -3.79 18.41 8.60
C ARG A 384 -2.74 17.30 8.62
N LYS A 385 -1.45 17.63 8.52
CA LYS A 385 -0.36 16.66 8.52
C LYS A 385 -0.20 15.99 9.88
N LEU A 386 -0.32 16.74 10.98
CA LEU A 386 -0.34 16.21 12.33
C LEU A 386 -1.45 15.19 12.48
N LYS A 387 -2.69 15.54 12.12
CA LYS A 387 -3.81 14.60 12.20
C LYS A 387 -3.57 13.34 11.36
N ALA A 388 -3.03 13.48 10.16
CA ALA A 388 -2.78 12.35 9.26
C ALA A 388 -1.61 11.46 9.74
N TYR A 389 -0.43 12.04 9.97
CA TYR A 389 0.79 11.31 10.32
C TYR A 389 0.76 10.69 11.71
N SER A 390 0.00 11.24 12.66
CA SER A 390 -0.15 10.68 14.00
C SER A 390 -1.31 9.69 14.15
N ASN A 391 -2.02 9.35 13.07
CA ASN A 391 -3.28 8.61 13.15
C ASN A 391 -4.28 9.23 14.15
N ASN A 392 -4.50 10.54 14.03
CA ASN A 392 -5.31 11.31 14.98
C ASN A 392 -4.86 11.17 16.45
N GLY A 393 -3.55 11.06 16.67
CA GLY A 393 -2.92 10.86 17.99
C GLY A 393 -2.83 9.41 18.47
N ALA A 394 -3.33 8.44 17.71
CA ALA A 394 -3.25 7.01 18.07
C ALA A 394 -1.93 6.34 17.66
N GLY A 395 -1.09 7.04 16.90
CA GLY A 395 0.20 6.56 16.41
C GLY A 395 0.11 5.85 15.05
N HIS A 396 0.97 6.22 14.10
CA HIS A 396 1.33 5.39 12.94
C HIS A 396 2.74 4.83 13.15
N ALA A 397 3.14 3.81 12.40
CA ALA A 397 4.55 3.41 12.36
C ALA A 397 5.41 4.58 11.84
N ASP A 398 6.58 4.80 12.42
CA ASP A 398 7.57 5.70 11.82
C ASP A 398 8.14 5.05 10.55
N PHE A 399 7.85 5.65 9.40
CA PHE A 399 8.21 5.09 8.11
C PHE A 399 9.71 5.11 7.85
N THR A 400 10.42 6.15 8.31
CA THR A 400 11.87 6.27 8.09
C THR A 400 12.66 5.38 9.04
N HIS A 401 12.17 5.21 10.28
CA HIS A 401 12.70 4.23 11.23
C HIS A 401 12.54 2.82 10.65
N GLN A 402 11.30 2.42 10.32
CA GLN A 402 11.02 1.14 9.70
C GLN A 402 11.89 0.89 8.46
N SER A 403 12.04 1.91 7.60
CA SER A 403 12.86 1.81 6.40
C SER A 403 14.33 1.57 6.70
N ILE A 404 14.93 2.26 7.68
CA ILE A 404 16.36 2.05 8.00
C ILE A 404 16.59 0.72 8.72
N THR A 405 15.64 0.29 9.56
CA THR A 405 15.68 -1.02 10.24
C THR A 405 15.64 -2.13 9.20
N MET A 406 14.66 -2.12 8.29
CA MET A 406 14.60 -3.09 7.20
C MET A 406 15.81 -3.03 6.25
N ALA A 407 16.32 -1.83 5.93
CA ALA A 407 17.53 -1.67 5.12
C ALA A 407 18.74 -2.33 5.79
N THR A 408 18.86 -2.23 7.12
CA THR A 408 19.93 -2.90 7.90
C THR A 408 19.80 -4.42 7.80
N HIS A 409 18.56 -4.94 7.87
CA HIS A 409 18.30 -6.38 7.73
C HIS A 409 18.65 -6.95 6.36
N LEU A 410 18.47 -6.15 5.30
CA LEU A 410 18.71 -6.53 3.90
C LEU A 410 20.09 -6.10 3.36
N ASN A 411 20.91 -5.41 4.16
CA ASN A 411 22.20 -4.90 3.70
C ASN A 411 23.09 -6.04 3.17
N PRO A 412 23.49 -6.03 1.89
CA PRO A 412 24.23 -7.13 1.25
C PRO A 412 25.72 -7.17 1.61
N SER A 413 26.23 -6.18 2.37
CA SER A 413 27.65 -6.02 2.66
C SER A 413 28.17 -7.16 3.56
N SER A 414 29.22 -7.86 3.12
CA SER A 414 29.84 -8.97 3.85
C SER A 414 30.73 -8.54 5.03
N PHE A 415 31.04 -7.26 5.15
CA PHE A 415 31.86 -6.71 6.21
C PHE A 415 31.28 -5.36 6.63
N GLN A 416 30.77 -5.32 7.85
CA GLN A 416 30.36 -4.10 8.53
C GLN A 416 31.28 -3.97 9.76
N SER A 417 31.59 -2.76 10.21
CA SER A 417 32.31 -2.52 11.48
C SER A 417 31.63 -3.17 12.70
N SER A 418 30.43 -3.68 12.51
CA SER A 418 29.54 -4.34 13.45
C SER A 418 29.91 -5.78 13.81
N ASP A 419 30.87 -6.40 13.12
CA ASP A 419 31.50 -7.66 13.57
C ASP A 419 32.18 -7.51 14.95
N PHE A 420 32.43 -6.27 15.40
CA PHE A 420 32.96 -5.95 16.74
C PHE A 420 31.88 -5.91 17.85
N TYR A 421 30.59 -5.79 17.51
CA TYR A 421 29.48 -5.63 18.46
C TYR A 421 28.71 -6.93 18.77
N GLY A 422 29.22 -8.10 18.35
CA GLY A 422 28.67 -9.40 18.72
C GLY A 422 27.91 -10.15 17.62
N GLY A 423 28.10 -9.79 16.34
CA GLY A 423 27.64 -10.56 15.17
C GLY A 423 26.45 -9.95 14.43
N ARG A 424 26.24 -10.38 13.17
CA ARG A 424 25.29 -9.75 12.23
C ARG A 424 23.82 -9.79 12.66
N GLU A 425 23.35 -10.85 13.33
CA GLU A 425 21.95 -10.92 13.79
C GLU A 425 21.67 -9.89 14.88
N ARG A 426 22.64 -9.68 15.78
CA ARG A 426 22.52 -8.67 16.84
C ARG A 426 22.36 -7.26 16.25
N VAL A 427 23.07 -6.93 15.17
CA VAL A 427 23.00 -5.61 14.52
C VAL A 427 21.61 -5.32 13.94
N LYS A 428 20.97 -6.36 13.42
CA LYS A 428 19.63 -6.27 12.83
C LYS A 428 18.59 -5.94 13.90
N ASP A 429 18.65 -6.62 15.03
CA ASP A 429 17.74 -6.35 16.15
C ASP A 429 18.09 -5.04 16.86
N LEU A 430 19.39 -4.70 16.99
CA LEU A 430 19.87 -3.43 17.55
C LEU A 430 19.47 -2.22 16.71
N SER A 431 19.24 -2.38 15.41
CA SER A 431 18.73 -1.30 14.55
C SER A 431 17.23 -1.06 14.69
N GLY A 432 16.51 -1.89 15.44
CA GLY A 432 15.09 -1.74 15.74
C GLY A 432 14.79 -2.10 17.20
N TRP A 433 13.87 -3.04 17.44
CA TRP A 433 13.32 -3.32 18.78
C TRP A 433 14.35 -3.51 19.89
N GLU A 434 15.51 -4.14 19.65
CA GLU A 434 16.53 -4.28 20.69
C GLU A 434 17.17 -2.93 20.99
N GLY A 435 17.46 -2.11 19.98
CA GLY A 435 18.01 -0.76 20.17
C GLY A 435 17.06 0.16 20.95
N ASP A 436 15.77 0.05 20.69
CA ASP A 436 14.75 0.94 21.27
C ASP A 436 14.29 0.50 22.66
N THR A 437 14.43 -0.79 22.99
CA THR A 437 14.07 -1.34 24.31
C THR A 437 15.24 -1.52 25.27
N THR A 438 16.48 -1.28 24.83
CA THR A 438 17.70 -1.57 25.60
C THR A 438 18.74 -0.45 25.54
N PHE A 439 19.77 -0.54 26.39
CA PHE A 439 20.98 0.29 26.28
C PHE A 439 22.05 -0.35 25.37
N ASN A 440 21.69 -1.38 24.60
CA ASN A 440 22.69 -2.18 23.86
C ASN A 440 23.20 -1.47 22.60
N ALA A 441 22.41 -0.56 22.01
CA ALA A 441 22.80 0.19 20.82
C ALA A 441 23.68 1.41 21.16
N ASN A 442 23.37 2.10 22.26
CA ASN A 442 24.08 3.28 22.77
C ASN A 442 23.71 3.54 24.24
N ASP A 443 24.37 4.49 24.89
CA ASP A 443 24.07 4.89 26.28
C ASP A 443 22.78 5.75 26.42
N MET A 444 21.94 5.84 25.37
CA MET A 444 20.67 6.57 25.45
C MET A 444 19.62 5.70 26.14
N LYS A 445 18.70 6.36 26.84
CA LYS A 445 17.60 5.69 27.52
C LYS A 445 16.71 5.00 26.48
N PRO A 446 16.28 3.73 26.71
CA PRO A 446 15.25 3.07 25.92
C PRO A 446 14.03 3.97 25.70
N SER A 447 13.56 4.00 24.46
CA SER A 447 12.46 4.82 23.94
C SER A 447 11.80 4.00 22.84
N ILE A 448 10.55 3.58 23.05
CA ILE A 448 9.78 2.78 22.10
C ILE A 448 8.33 3.27 22.12
N GLY A 449 8.15 4.47 21.57
CA GLY A 449 6.83 5.08 21.38
C GLY A 449 5.92 4.19 20.52
N GLU A 450 4.64 4.54 20.39
CA GLU A 450 3.69 3.75 19.58
C GLU A 450 4.12 3.66 18.11
N ASP A 451 4.85 4.66 17.62
CA ASP A 451 5.45 4.71 16.30
C ASP A 451 6.61 3.75 16.11
N ASP A 452 7.59 3.78 17.00
CA ASP A 452 8.73 2.86 16.97
C ASP A 452 8.28 1.42 17.27
N TYR A 453 7.35 1.22 18.22
CA TYR A 453 6.70 -0.07 18.49
C TYR A 453 6.15 -0.72 17.22
N LYS A 454 5.40 0.04 16.42
CA LYS A 454 4.85 -0.47 15.15
C LYS A 454 5.96 -0.65 14.12
N ALA A 455 6.85 0.33 13.95
CA ALA A 455 7.94 0.28 12.98
C ALA A 455 8.83 -0.95 13.18
N ASP A 456 9.14 -1.29 14.43
CA ASP A 456 9.99 -2.40 14.83
C ASP A 456 9.36 -3.77 14.59
N LEU A 457 8.17 -3.97 15.13
CA LEU A 457 7.46 -5.25 14.96
C LEU A 457 7.14 -5.48 13.47
N ASP A 458 6.71 -4.43 12.77
CA ASP A 458 6.38 -4.52 11.36
C ASP A 458 7.63 -4.75 10.52
N SER A 459 8.79 -4.16 10.85
CA SER A 459 10.06 -4.43 10.17
C SER A 459 10.40 -5.92 10.22
N VAL A 460 10.33 -6.54 11.40
CA VAL A 460 10.61 -7.98 11.58
C VAL A 460 9.62 -8.83 10.78
N ASN A 461 8.34 -8.50 10.81
CA ASN A 461 7.30 -9.24 10.09
C ASN A 461 7.46 -9.14 8.57
N LEU A 462 7.69 -7.93 8.06
CA LEU A 462 7.89 -7.69 6.64
C LEU A 462 9.15 -8.39 6.12
N ILE A 463 10.26 -8.33 6.86
CA ILE A 463 11.48 -9.09 6.53
C ILE A 463 11.20 -10.59 6.52
N GLY A 464 10.47 -11.12 7.51
CA GLY A 464 10.08 -12.54 7.55
C GLY A 464 9.22 -12.97 6.36
N ARG A 465 8.36 -12.08 5.83
CA ARG A 465 7.61 -12.31 4.59
C ARG A 465 8.49 -12.24 3.35
N MET A 466 9.41 -11.28 3.27
CA MET A 466 10.36 -11.15 2.16
C MET A 466 11.29 -12.36 2.05
N GLN A 467 11.77 -12.89 3.19
CA GLN A 467 12.57 -14.12 3.25
C GLN A 467 11.83 -15.36 2.69
N LYS A 468 10.49 -15.33 2.66
CA LYS A 468 9.64 -16.36 2.04
C LYS A 468 9.40 -16.14 0.54
N GLY A 469 10.07 -15.16 -0.07
CA GLY A 469 10.09 -14.92 -1.52
C GLY A 469 9.20 -13.77 -2.00
N GLN A 470 8.56 -13.03 -1.10
CA GLN A 470 7.80 -11.82 -1.47
C GLN A 470 8.74 -10.64 -1.76
N SER A 471 8.41 -9.80 -2.74
CA SER A 471 9.02 -8.46 -2.83
C SER A 471 8.54 -7.57 -1.69
N TYR A 472 9.22 -6.45 -1.43
CA TYR A 472 8.79 -5.48 -0.44
C TYR A 472 7.34 -5.01 -0.66
N ASP A 473 6.96 -4.65 -1.90
CA ASP A 473 5.58 -4.22 -2.22
C ASP A 473 4.54 -5.29 -1.88
N GLN A 474 4.86 -6.56 -2.14
CA GLN A 474 3.98 -7.69 -1.86
C GLN A 474 3.89 -7.94 -0.35
N ALA A 475 5.04 -7.89 0.34
CA ALA A 475 5.12 -8.06 1.78
C ALA A 475 4.33 -6.97 2.51
N ILE A 476 4.55 -5.70 2.17
CA ILE A 476 3.90 -4.58 2.84
C ILE A 476 2.40 -4.54 2.57
N SER A 477 1.99 -4.71 1.33
CA SER A 477 0.56 -4.67 0.98
C SER A 477 -0.20 -5.85 1.57
N SER A 478 0.37 -7.07 1.54
CA SER A 478 -0.27 -8.25 2.13
C SER A 478 -0.29 -8.22 3.65
N TYR A 479 0.78 -7.73 4.29
CA TYR A 479 0.88 -7.63 5.74
C TYR A 479 -0.20 -6.72 6.32
N TYR A 480 -0.31 -5.50 5.79
CA TYR A 480 -1.32 -4.57 6.28
C TYR A 480 -2.74 -5.01 5.90
N ALA A 481 -2.94 -5.66 4.74
CA ALA A 481 -4.22 -6.26 4.42
C ALA A 481 -4.65 -7.37 5.40
N ASP A 482 -3.70 -8.16 5.90
CA ASP A 482 -3.99 -9.17 6.92
C ASP A 482 -4.18 -8.53 8.31
N LEU A 483 -3.39 -7.51 8.65
CA LEU A 483 -3.50 -6.78 9.92
C LEU A 483 -4.87 -6.10 10.08
N GLN A 484 -5.45 -5.64 8.98
CA GLN A 484 -6.81 -5.10 8.99
C GLN A 484 -7.89 -6.13 9.33
N LYS A 485 -7.63 -7.43 9.06
CA LYS A 485 -8.56 -8.51 9.38
C LYS A 485 -8.41 -8.97 10.82
N ASP A 486 -7.21 -8.82 11.38
CA ASP A 486 -6.89 -9.24 12.74
C ASP A 486 -5.87 -8.30 13.39
N SER A 487 -6.35 -7.47 14.32
CA SER A 487 -5.51 -6.49 15.01
C SER A 487 -4.42 -7.09 15.89
N THR A 488 -4.49 -8.40 16.21
CA THR A 488 -3.45 -9.12 16.98
C THR A 488 -2.37 -9.74 16.09
N LEU A 489 -2.50 -9.58 14.76
CA LEU A 489 -1.56 -10.16 13.82
C LEU A 489 -0.13 -9.65 14.03
N ARG A 490 0.05 -8.35 14.32
CA ARG A 490 1.37 -7.73 14.47
C ARG A 490 2.23 -8.46 15.50
N GLU A 491 1.70 -8.61 16.72
CA GLU A 491 2.37 -9.27 17.83
C GLU A 491 2.53 -10.77 17.56
N ARG A 492 1.48 -11.45 17.11
CA ARG A 492 1.54 -12.90 16.84
C ARG A 492 2.50 -13.25 15.71
N GLU A 493 2.60 -12.43 14.68
CA GLU A 493 3.56 -12.64 13.59
C GLU A 493 4.97 -12.31 14.06
N PHE A 494 5.15 -11.28 14.91
CA PHE A 494 6.45 -10.98 15.50
C PHE A 494 6.98 -12.15 16.33
N LEU A 495 6.12 -12.74 17.17
CA LEU A 495 6.46 -13.91 18.00
C LEU A 495 6.67 -15.21 17.21
N LYS A 496 6.29 -15.25 15.92
CA LYS A 496 6.71 -16.34 15.01
C LYS A 496 8.12 -16.15 14.47
N ASN A 497 8.58 -14.89 14.41
CA ASN A 497 9.89 -14.52 13.90
C ASN A 497 10.94 -14.36 15.01
N LYS A 498 10.51 -14.07 16.25
CA LYS A 498 11.36 -13.86 17.43
C LYS A 498 10.86 -14.65 18.62
N ASP A 499 11.76 -15.36 19.30
CA ASP A 499 11.41 -16.11 20.51
C ASP A 499 11.11 -15.15 21.67
N TRP A 500 9.94 -15.30 22.29
CA TRP A 500 9.51 -14.46 23.40
C TRP A 500 10.50 -14.47 24.58
N LYS A 501 11.07 -15.62 24.91
CA LYS A 501 11.98 -15.73 26.05
C LYS A 501 13.29 -15.00 25.76
N GLU A 502 13.80 -15.11 24.54
CA GLU A 502 14.95 -14.36 24.07
C GLU A 502 14.70 -12.85 24.16
N VAL A 503 13.63 -12.35 23.55
CA VAL A 503 13.23 -10.93 23.59
C VAL A 503 13.18 -10.41 25.03
N ARG A 504 12.44 -11.09 25.90
CA ARG A 504 12.32 -10.71 27.31
C ARG A 504 13.67 -10.74 28.03
N SER A 505 14.47 -11.78 27.82
CA SER A 505 15.76 -11.94 28.49
C SER A 505 16.78 -10.87 28.07
N THR A 506 16.79 -10.49 26.79
CA THR A 506 17.65 -9.44 26.24
C THR A 506 17.32 -8.09 26.87
N ILE A 507 16.03 -7.76 26.97
CA ILE A 507 15.58 -6.53 27.63
C ILE A 507 15.97 -6.53 29.10
N TYR A 508 15.66 -7.61 29.81
CA TYR A 508 15.94 -7.72 31.25
C TYR A 508 17.43 -7.58 31.56
N ALA A 509 18.29 -8.22 30.76
CA ALA A 509 19.73 -8.15 30.92
C ALA A 509 20.29 -6.73 30.73
N SER A 510 19.59 -5.87 29.98
CA SER A 510 20.05 -4.51 29.68
C SER A 510 19.54 -3.47 30.68
N ILE A 511 18.27 -3.56 31.09
CA ILE A 511 17.61 -2.47 31.84
C ILE A 511 17.44 -2.74 33.33
N LEU A 512 17.60 -4.00 33.79
CA LEU A 512 17.37 -4.35 35.19
C LEU A 512 18.65 -4.36 36.01
N PRO A 513 18.68 -3.66 37.17
CA PRO A 513 19.70 -3.87 38.19
C PRO A 513 19.63 -5.30 38.75
N LEU A 514 20.78 -5.86 39.12
CA LEU A 514 20.88 -7.21 39.69
C LEU A 514 20.00 -7.36 40.95
N GLU A 515 19.89 -6.33 41.79
CA GLU A 515 19.09 -6.38 43.01
C GLU A 515 17.57 -6.46 42.76
N VAL A 516 17.12 -6.05 41.57
CA VAL A 516 15.72 -6.16 41.16
C VAL A 516 15.45 -7.57 40.61
N MET A 517 16.39 -8.13 39.84
CA MET A 517 16.27 -9.47 39.27
C MET A 517 16.11 -10.56 40.34
N GLU A 518 16.75 -10.40 41.50
CA GLU A 518 16.67 -11.36 42.62
C GLU A 518 15.31 -11.35 43.36
N LYS A 519 14.46 -10.33 43.13
CA LYS A 519 13.19 -10.14 43.86
C LYS A 519 11.97 -10.80 43.20
N GLY A 520 12.15 -11.42 42.03
CA GLY A 520 11.10 -12.12 41.29
C GLY A 520 10.28 -11.24 40.34
N GLU A 521 9.42 -11.87 39.55
CA GLU A 521 8.74 -11.28 38.38
C GLU A 521 7.89 -10.04 38.71
N ASP A 522 7.14 -10.06 39.82
CA ASP A 522 6.29 -8.93 40.21
C ASP A 522 7.12 -7.66 40.48
N ALA A 523 8.29 -7.81 41.10
CA ALA A 523 9.20 -6.70 41.36
C ALA A 523 9.86 -6.19 40.07
N ILE A 524 10.16 -7.09 39.14
CA ILE A 524 10.68 -6.74 37.81
C ILE A 524 9.65 -5.93 37.02
N LYS A 525 8.41 -6.42 36.91
CA LYS A 525 7.34 -5.72 36.18
C LYS A 525 7.07 -4.33 36.77
N ALA A 526 6.98 -4.22 38.10
CA ALA A 526 6.80 -2.93 38.77
C ALA A 526 7.98 -1.96 38.54
N TYR A 527 9.22 -2.46 38.51
CA TYR A 527 10.38 -1.63 38.22
C TYR A 527 10.37 -1.12 36.78
N ILE A 528 10.09 -1.99 35.80
CA ILE A 528 10.02 -1.61 34.39
C ILE A 528 8.89 -0.62 34.16
N GLU A 529 7.69 -0.87 34.69
CA GLU A 529 6.54 0.05 34.58
C GLU A 529 6.86 1.45 35.11
N SER A 530 7.57 1.55 36.24
CA SER A 530 7.91 2.84 36.83
C SER A 530 9.05 3.58 36.12
N ASN A 531 10.04 2.88 35.55
CA ASN A 531 11.26 3.50 35.01
C ASN A 531 11.27 3.58 33.47
N TYR A 532 10.57 2.64 32.81
CA TYR A 532 10.52 2.42 31.37
C TYR A 532 9.08 2.05 30.94
N PRO A 533 8.10 2.97 31.09
CA PRO A 533 6.67 2.67 30.86
C PRO A 533 6.34 2.21 29.43
N GLU A 534 7.06 2.71 28.42
CA GLU A 534 6.94 2.26 27.03
C GLU A 534 7.41 0.82 26.86
N VAL A 535 8.59 0.47 27.41
CA VAL A 535 9.10 -0.91 27.41
C VAL A 535 8.18 -1.86 28.17
N SER A 536 7.57 -1.40 29.28
CA SER A 536 6.53 -2.16 29.99
C SER A 536 5.34 -2.45 29.07
N THR A 537 4.88 -1.45 28.33
CA THR A 537 3.76 -1.60 27.37
C THR A 537 4.12 -2.58 26.26
N PHE A 538 5.33 -2.48 25.69
CA PHE A 538 5.85 -3.42 24.69
C PHE A 538 5.84 -4.86 25.21
N LEU A 539 6.41 -5.10 26.40
CA LEU A 539 6.49 -6.44 27.00
C LEU A 539 5.09 -7.01 27.27
N ASN A 540 4.18 -6.21 27.82
CA ASN A 540 2.82 -6.65 28.16
C ASN A 540 2.00 -7.05 26.91
N ARG A 541 2.13 -6.30 25.80
CA ARG A 541 1.43 -6.62 24.54
C ARG A 541 1.93 -7.92 23.94
N LEU A 542 3.24 -8.16 23.94
CA LEU A 542 3.83 -9.40 23.47
C LEU A 542 3.51 -10.58 24.40
N GLU A 543 3.62 -10.40 25.72
CA GLU A 543 3.32 -11.45 26.69
C GLU A 543 1.88 -11.96 26.53
N ALA A 544 0.91 -11.06 26.33
CA ALA A 544 -0.49 -11.41 26.11
C ALA A 544 -0.72 -12.33 24.91
N MET A 545 0.19 -12.35 23.94
CA MET A 545 0.12 -13.16 22.71
C MET A 545 1.09 -14.36 22.72
N ALA A 546 1.92 -14.48 23.75
CA ALA A 546 2.91 -15.55 23.90
C ALA A 546 2.39 -16.77 24.68
N GLU A 547 1.25 -16.62 25.36
CA GLU A 547 0.45 -17.71 25.96
C GLU A 547 -0.34 -18.48 24.88
#